data_AF-A0ABD3XIL6-F1
#
_entry.id   AF-A0ABD3XIL6-F1
#
_cell.length_a   1.000
_cell.length_b   1.000
_cell.length_c   1.000
_cell.angle_alpha   90.00
_cell.angle_beta   90.00
_cell.angle_gamma   90.00
#
_symmetry.space_group_name_H-M   'P 1'
#
loop_
_entity.id
_entity.type
_entity.pdbx_description
1 polymer ?
#
loop_
_entity_poly.entity_id
_entity_poly.type
_entity_poly.pdbx_seq_one_letter_code
_entity_poly.pdbx_strand_id
1 'polypeptide(L)'
;MCMCSAGYRVTDIDMCMCSAGYRVTDIDMYMCSAGYRVTDIDMCMCSAGYRVTDIDMCMCSAGYRVTDIDMCMCSAGYRVTDIDMCMCSAGYRVTDIDMCICSAGYRVTDIDMYMCYVGY
;
A
#
# COMPACT_ATOMS: atom_id res chain seq x y z
N MET A 1 12.98 -16.04 6.69
CA MET A 1 13.44 -14.68 7.05
C MET A 1 14.56 -14.23 6.12
N CYS A 2 14.43 -13.06 5.47
CA CYS A 2 15.46 -12.49 4.59
C CYS A 2 15.92 -11.09 5.04
N MET A 3 17.19 -10.76 4.77
CA MET A 3 17.77 -9.42 4.96
C MET A 3 18.62 -9.07 3.74
N CYS A 4 18.27 -8.01 3.01
CA CYS A 4 18.98 -7.65 1.79
C CYS A 4 19.18 -6.14 1.66
N SER A 5 20.35 -5.74 1.13
CA SER A 5 20.62 -4.33 0.81
C SER A 5 20.01 -3.94 -0.54
N ALA A 6 20.03 -4.83 -1.55
CA ALA A 6 19.34 -4.64 -2.81
C ALA A 6 19.12 -5.96 -3.56
N GLY A 7 18.07 -6.03 -4.39
CA GLY A 7 17.99 -6.97 -5.51
C GLY A 7 17.88 -8.44 -5.12
N TYR A 8 16.67 -8.87 -4.76
CA TYR A 8 16.38 -10.27 -4.40
C TYR A 8 15.14 -10.77 -5.18
N ARG A 9 15.03 -12.08 -5.42
CA ARG A 9 13.85 -12.72 -6.03
C ARG A 9 13.58 -14.00 -5.31
N VAL A 10 12.38 -14.15 -4.76
CA VAL A 10 11.93 -15.39 -4.12
C VAL A 10 10.46 -15.60 -4.46
N THR A 11 9.99 -16.84 -4.38
CA THR A 11 8.58 -17.18 -4.56
C THR A 11 7.81 -16.92 -3.28
N ASP A 12 8.25 -17.50 -2.16
CA ASP A 12 7.50 -17.51 -0.91
C ASP A 12 8.44 -17.21 0.26
N ILE A 13 8.09 -16.23 1.09
CA ILE A 13 8.85 -15.90 2.30
C ILE A 13 7.93 -15.41 3.41
N ASP A 14 8.05 -16.00 4.60
CA ASP A 14 7.31 -15.54 5.77
C ASP A 14 7.68 -14.10 6.20
N MET A 15 8.97 -13.73 6.17
CA MET A 15 9.46 -12.42 6.63
C MET A 15 10.65 -11.88 5.84
N CYS A 16 10.59 -10.61 5.43
CA CYS A 16 11.67 -9.94 4.71
C CYS A 16 11.90 -8.49 5.13
N MET A 17 13.18 -8.12 5.27
CA MET A 17 13.65 -6.75 5.48
C MET A 17 14.61 -6.34 4.36
N CYS A 18 14.26 -5.32 3.57
CA CYS A 18 15.05 -4.90 2.42
C CYS A 18 15.17 -3.37 2.30
N SER A 19 16.35 -2.86 1.94
CA SER A 19 16.48 -1.42 1.66
C SER A 19 15.87 -1.03 0.32
N ALA A 20 16.12 -1.80 -0.76
CA ALA A 20 15.54 -1.52 -2.07
C ALA A 20 15.38 -2.73 -3.01
N GLY A 21 14.44 -2.65 -3.95
CA GLY A 21 14.45 -3.41 -5.19
C GLY A 21 14.12 -4.90 -5.03
N TYR A 22 12.84 -5.23 -4.87
CA TYR A 22 12.41 -6.62 -4.65
C TYR A 22 11.32 -7.10 -5.60
N ARG A 23 11.33 -8.41 -5.93
CA ARG A 23 10.23 -9.09 -6.62
C ARG A 23 9.88 -10.39 -5.93
N VAL A 24 8.64 -10.53 -5.48
CA VAL A 24 8.12 -11.77 -4.88
C VAL A 24 6.74 -12.11 -5.38
N THR A 25 6.41 -13.39 -5.31
CA THR A 25 5.05 -13.85 -5.49
C THR A 25 4.30 -13.59 -4.18
N ASP A 26 4.64 -14.30 -3.11
CA ASP A 26 3.92 -14.28 -1.83
C ASP A 26 4.84 -13.94 -0.62
N ILE A 27 4.40 -13.01 0.24
CA ILE A 27 5.11 -12.65 1.49
C ILE A 27 4.11 -12.37 2.62
N ASP A 28 4.23 -13.05 3.77
CA ASP A 28 3.38 -12.73 4.92
C ASP A 28 3.74 -11.35 5.50
N MET A 29 5.04 -11.09 5.78
CA MET A 29 5.50 -9.84 6.36
C MET A 29 6.68 -9.20 5.62
N TYR A 30 6.47 -7.96 5.17
CA TYR A 30 7.48 -7.19 4.44
C TYR A 30 7.76 -5.81 5.04
N MET A 31 9.05 -5.50 5.20
CA MET A 31 9.53 -4.19 5.61
C MET A 31 10.55 -3.64 4.61
N CYS A 32 10.32 -2.43 4.11
CA CYS A 32 11.23 -1.82 3.15
C CYS A 32 11.35 -0.31 3.16
N SER A 33 12.47 0.21 2.67
CA SER A 33 12.62 1.65 2.45
C SER A 33 12.04 2.07 1.09
N ALA A 34 12.34 1.36 0.00
CA ALA A 34 11.82 1.73 -1.32
C ALA A 34 11.70 0.58 -2.34
N GLY A 35 10.73 0.68 -3.25
CA GLY A 35 10.83 0.08 -4.58
C GLY A 35 10.71 -1.44 -4.62
N TYR A 36 9.50 -1.98 -4.63
CA TYR A 36 9.27 -3.41 -4.83
C TYR A 36 8.05 -3.70 -5.72
N ARG A 37 8.00 -4.93 -6.23
CA ARG A 37 6.83 -5.49 -6.91
C ARG A 37 6.48 -6.82 -6.27
N VAL A 38 5.31 -6.96 -5.69
CA VAL A 38 4.86 -8.26 -5.16
C VAL A 38 3.51 -8.61 -5.76
N THR A 39 3.17 -9.88 -5.79
CA THR A 39 1.84 -10.32 -6.20
C THR A 39 0.94 -10.18 -4.99
N ASP A 40 1.23 -10.93 -3.92
CA ASP A 40 0.40 -11.02 -2.72
C ASP A 40 1.21 -10.74 -1.44
N ILE A 41 0.70 -9.88 -0.56
CA ILE A 41 1.29 -9.58 0.75
C ILE A 41 0.22 -9.48 1.83
N ASP A 42 0.37 -10.22 2.94
CA ASP A 42 -0.54 -10.02 4.08
C ASP A 42 -0.23 -8.68 4.79
N MET A 43 1.04 -8.42 5.12
CA MET A 43 1.46 -7.20 5.82
C MET A 43 2.66 -6.51 5.19
N CYS A 44 2.47 -5.25 4.77
CA CYS A 44 3.53 -4.40 4.26
C CYS A 44 3.73 -3.13 5.11
N MET A 45 4.99 -2.86 5.47
CA MET A 45 5.45 -1.57 6.00
C MET A 45 6.55 -0.97 5.12
N CYS A 46 6.27 0.14 4.42
CA CYS A 46 7.26 0.73 3.52
C CYS A 46 7.25 2.27 3.42
N SER A 47 8.44 2.87 3.30
CA SER A 47 8.54 4.33 3.21
C SER A 47 8.12 4.89 1.85
N ALA A 48 8.46 4.24 0.73
CA ALA A 48 8.07 4.75 -0.59
C ALA A 48 7.95 3.69 -1.70
N GLY A 49 7.05 3.92 -2.66
CA GLY A 49 7.16 3.34 -4.00
C GLY A 49 6.98 1.82 -4.09
N TYR A 50 5.73 1.36 -4.19
CA TYR A 50 5.44 -0.06 -4.48
C TYR A 50 4.41 -0.27 -5.58
N ARG A 51 4.47 -1.46 -6.18
CA ARG A 51 3.39 -2.00 -7.01
C ARG A 51 3.03 -3.38 -6.48
N VAL A 52 1.81 -3.55 -6.04
CA VAL A 52 1.32 -4.86 -5.58
C VAL A 52 0.04 -5.20 -6.30
N THR A 53 -0.26 -6.49 -6.47
CA THR A 53 -1.57 -6.89 -6.95
C THR A 53 -2.52 -6.79 -5.76
N ASP A 54 -2.27 -7.60 -4.72
CA ASP A 54 -3.17 -7.77 -3.58
C ASP A 54 -2.42 -7.57 -2.25
N ILE A 55 -3.00 -6.78 -1.33
CA ILE A 55 -2.47 -6.56 0.01
C ILE A 55 -3.60 -6.57 1.06
N ASP A 56 -3.50 -7.37 2.11
CA ASP A 56 -4.46 -7.28 3.21
C ASP A 56 -4.23 -6.00 4.02
N MET A 57 -2.99 -5.77 4.48
CA MET A 57 -2.63 -4.59 5.30
C MET A 57 -1.41 -3.85 4.79
N CYS A 58 -1.60 -2.56 4.51
CA CYS A 58 -0.51 -1.68 4.08
C CYS A 58 -0.34 -0.44 4.96
N MET A 59 0.90 -0.22 5.45
CA MET A 59 1.32 0.96 6.20
C MET A 59 2.48 1.66 5.52
N CYS A 60 2.29 2.92 5.12
CA CYS A 60 3.22 3.48 4.17
C CYS A 60 3.23 5.03 4.08
N SER A 61 4.38 5.63 3.73
CA SER A 61 4.51 7.09 3.72
C SER A 61 4.16 7.73 2.38
N ALA A 62 4.65 7.22 1.25
CA ALA A 62 4.42 7.87 -0.05
C ALA A 62 4.42 6.97 -1.31
N GLY A 63 3.47 7.20 -2.20
CA GLY A 63 3.58 6.87 -3.63
C GLY A 63 3.37 5.40 -4.01
N TYR A 64 2.13 5.01 -4.32
CA TYR A 64 1.79 3.60 -4.49
C TYR A 64 0.84 3.29 -5.64
N ARG A 65 0.91 2.06 -6.14
CA ARG A 65 -0.08 1.47 -7.04
C ARG A 65 -0.45 0.07 -6.57
N VAL A 66 -1.71 -0.16 -6.28
CA VAL A 66 -2.21 -1.51 -5.95
C VAL A 66 -3.44 -1.79 -6.77
N THR A 67 -3.71 -3.06 -7.03
CA THR A 67 -5.00 -3.45 -7.59
C THR A 67 -6.01 -3.44 -6.45
N ASP A 68 -5.81 -4.31 -5.46
CA ASP A 68 -6.77 -4.55 -4.38
C ASP A 68 -6.09 -4.42 -2.99
N ILE A 69 -6.74 -3.70 -2.06
CA ILE A 69 -6.27 -3.57 -0.67
C ILE A 69 -7.44 -3.65 0.32
N ASP A 70 -7.37 -4.52 1.32
CA ASP A 70 -8.38 -4.50 2.39
C ASP A 70 -8.20 -3.28 3.31
N MET A 71 -6.99 -3.05 3.83
CA MET A 71 -6.68 -1.95 4.73
C MET A 71 -5.44 -1.16 4.36
N CYS A 72 -5.60 0.14 4.15
CA CYS A 72 -4.50 1.05 3.81
C CYS A 72 -4.39 2.23 4.80
N MET A 73 -3.22 2.39 5.42
CA MET A 73 -2.87 3.50 6.32
C MET A 73 -1.67 4.27 5.82
N CYS A 74 -1.87 5.54 5.44
CA CYS A 74 -0.94 6.08 4.47
C CYS A 74 -0.85 7.62 4.41
N SER A 75 0.35 8.20 4.27
CA SER A 75 0.51 9.68 4.37
C SER A 75 0.21 10.41 3.05
N ALA A 76 0.80 10.02 1.91
CA ALA A 76 0.55 10.70 0.63
C ALA A 76 0.61 9.83 -0.63
N GLY A 77 -0.22 10.13 -1.64
CA GLY A 77 0.03 9.70 -3.03
C GLY A 77 -0.31 8.24 -3.36
N TYR A 78 -1.58 7.93 -3.60
CA TYR A 78 -2.05 6.56 -3.91
C TYR A 78 -2.77 6.49 -5.24
N ARG A 79 -2.63 5.34 -5.92
CA ARG A 79 -3.54 4.91 -6.98
C ARG A 79 -3.95 3.47 -6.68
N VAL A 80 -5.22 3.24 -6.41
CA VAL A 80 -5.71 1.88 -6.18
C VAL A 80 -6.93 1.64 -7.05
N THR A 81 -7.14 0.40 -7.48
CA THR A 81 -8.38 0.04 -8.14
C THR A 81 -9.46 -0.05 -7.07
N ASP A 82 -9.32 -1.01 -6.15
CA ASP A 82 -10.33 -1.33 -5.14
C ASP A 82 -9.72 -1.29 -3.72
N ILE A 83 -10.42 -0.65 -2.78
CA ILE A 83 -10.03 -0.61 -1.37
C ILE A 83 -11.24 -0.78 -0.45
N ASP A 84 -11.19 -1.68 0.53
CA ASP A 84 -12.26 -1.74 1.55
C ASP A 84 -12.14 -0.57 2.53
N MET A 85 -10.95 -0.37 3.13
CA MET A 85 -10.71 0.69 4.12
C MET A 85 -9.44 1.49 3.85
N CYS A 86 -9.58 2.80 3.70
CA CYS A 86 -8.45 3.72 3.57
C CYS A 86 -8.46 4.82 4.64
N MET A 87 -7.33 4.99 5.33
CA MET A 87 -7.01 6.14 6.17
C MET A 87 -5.81 6.89 5.59
N CYS A 88 -6.00 8.14 5.17
CA CYS A 88 -4.92 8.89 4.54
C CYS A 88 -4.91 10.41 4.78
N SER A 89 -3.71 11.00 4.83
CA SER A 89 -3.59 12.45 5.02
C SER A 89 -3.86 13.22 3.73
N ALA A 90 -3.26 12.81 2.59
CA ALA A 90 -3.47 13.51 1.32
C ALA A 90 -3.29 12.67 0.05
N GLY A 91 -3.98 13.07 -1.03
CA GLY A 91 -3.52 12.77 -2.40
C GLY A 91 -3.76 11.34 -2.87
N TYR A 92 -5.02 10.88 -2.96
CA TYR A 92 -5.34 9.56 -3.52
C TYR A 92 -6.21 9.62 -4.77
N ARG A 93 -6.06 8.58 -5.60
CA ARG A 93 -6.95 8.26 -6.71
C ARG A 93 -7.40 6.81 -6.54
N VAL A 94 -8.69 6.59 -6.32
CA VAL A 94 -9.23 5.24 -6.17
C VAL A 94 -10.37 5.06 -7.16
N THR A 95 -10.52 3.85 -7.70
CA THR A 95 -11.68 3.54 -8.55
C THR A 95 -12.85 3.31 -7.61
N ASP A 96 -12.80 2.26 -6.81
CA ASP A 96 -13.86 1.85 -5.89
C ASP A 96 -13.36 1.76 -4.45
N ILE A 97 -14.13 2.29 -3.49
CA ILE A 97 -13.76 2.23 -2.07
C ILE A 97 -14.98 2.16 -1.15
N ASP A 98 -14.98 1.20 -0.22
CA ASP A 98 -16.08 1.05 0.73
C ASP A 98 -16.04 2.14 1.81
N MET A 99 -14.88 2.35 2.44
CA MET A 99 -14.70 3.30 3.52
C MET A 99 -13.43 4.12 3.37
N CYS A 100 -13.59 5.45 3.35
CA CYS A 100 -12.44 6.36 3.32
C CYS A 100 -12.51 7.43 4.41
N ILE A 101 -11.41 7.55 5.16
CA ILE A 101 -11.13 8.65 6.08
C ILE A 101 -9.93 9.43 5.54
N CYS A 102 -10.11 10.71 5.23
CA CYS A 102 -8.99 11.54 4.77
C CYS A 102 -9.04 13.01 5.19
N SER A 103 -7.91 13.70 5.06
CA SER A 103 -7.83 15.14 5.36
C SER A 103 -7.93 16.04 4.12
N ALA A 104 -7.32 15.69 2.99
CA ALA A 104 -7.40 16.52 1.77
C ALA A 104 -7.06 15.78 0.45
N GLY A 105 -7.53 16.33 -0.67
CA GLY A 105 -7.00 16.05 -2.01
C GLY A 105 -7.25 14.64 -2.53
N TYR A 106 -8.47 14.35 -2.98
CA TYR A 106 -8.87 13.03 -3.46
C TYR A 106 -9.57 13.06 -4.81
N ARG A 107 -9.53 11.91 -5.50
CA ARG A 107 -10.40 11.59 -6.63
C ARG A 107 -10.86 10.14 -6.48
N VAL A 108 -12.15 9.94 -6.36
CA VAL A 108 -12.76 8.61 -6.26
C VAL A 108 -13.82 8.49 -7.33
N THR A 109 -13.95 7.31 -7.94
CA THR A 109 -15.00 7.05 -8.93
C THR A 109 -16.27 6.65 -8.19
N ASP A 110 -16.20 5.61 -7.35
CA ASP A 110 -17.31 5.12 -6.53
C ASP A 110 -16.91 4.96 -5.06
N ILE A 111 -17.77 5.43 -4.15
CA ILE A 111 -17.54 5.36 -2.69
C ILE A 111 -18.83 5.14 -1.91
N ASP A 112 -18.80 4.19 -0.99
CA ASP A 112 -19.95 3.89 -0.12
C ASP A 112 -20.01 4.83 1.09
N MET A 113 -18.91 4.95 1.84
CA MET A 113 -18.83 5.79 3.04
C MET A 113 -17.58 6.67 3.05
N TYR A 114 -17.80 7.97 3.27
CA TYR A 114 -16.74 8.98 3.22
C TYR A 114 -16.74 9.91 4.43
N MET A 115 -15.57 10.06 5.06
CA MET A 115 -15.32 10.94 6.20
C MET A 115 -14.11 11.85 5.91
N CYS A 116 -14.35 13.15 5.74
CA CYS A 116 -13.29 14.14 5.55
C CYS A 116 -13.09 15.00 6.79
N TYR A 117 -11.88 15.03 7.33
CA TYR A 117 -11.50 16.02 8.35
C TYR A 117 -10.79 17.19 7.68
N VAL A 118 -11.58 18.20 7.30
CA VAL A 118 -11.03 19.52 6.95
C VAL A 118 -10.76 20.25 8.26
N GLY A 119 -9.49 20.36 8.65
CA GLY A 119 -9.10 21.14 9.81
C GLY A 119 -9.57 22.59 9.65
N TYR A 120 -10.22 23.13 10.69
CA TYR A 120 -10.49 24.57 10.83
C TYR A 120 -9.24 25.31 11.30
#